data_AF-A0AAJ7EDC9-F1
#
_entry.id   AF-A0AAJ7EDC9-F1
#
_cell.length_a   1.000
_cell.length_b   1.000
_cell.length_c   1.000
_cell.angle_alpha   90.00
_cell.angle_beta   90.00
_cell.angle_gamma   90.00
#
_symmetry.space_group_name_H-M   'P 1'
#
loop_
_entity.id
_entity.type
_entity.pdbx_description
1 polymer ?
#
loop_
_entity_poly.entity_id
_entity_poly.type
_entity_poly.pdbx_seq_one_letter_code
_entity_poly.pdbx_strand_id
1 'polypeptide(L)'
;MKSETYSQNTEGKFKFKCFDLSSLCGRHPRRSVMFVGITGMVVSLVILLCSVTYLLNTTYLDGFSKKPISAVNLIFSLVSTSLSIYQIVISFLLFLQTFWVNNSIFLCSLWYVSHLSILIVYGILYIARSVVCFLQNMYAPAVVTIFVGFVYEAVFIYFCVVVNNYMNSLNQVRYF
;
A
#
# COMPACT_ATOMS: atom_id res chain seq x y z
N MET A 1 -44.30 9.07 21.85
CA MET A 1 -44.31 8.11 23.00
C MET A 1 -43.18 7.13 22.74
N LYS A 2 -41.95 7.32 23.21
CA LYS A 2 -41.39 7.46 24.58
C LYS A 2 -41.52 6.18 25.42
N SER A 3 -40.38 5.54 25.68
CA SER A 3 -39.98 4.78 26.89
C SER A 3 -38.66 4.04 26.58
N GLU A 4 -37.49 4.65 26.78
CA GLU A 4 -36.68 4.66 28.03
C GLU A 4 -36.02 3.30 28.34
N THR A 5 -34.73 3.13 28.02
CA THR A 5 -33.53 3.25 28.91
C THR A 5 -33.49 2.23 30.05
N TYR A 6 -32.55 1.29 29.99
CA TYR A 6 -31.95 0.68 31.18
C TYR A 6 -30.44 0.68 31.04
N SER A 7 -29.81 1.48 31.89
CA SER A 7 -28.39 1.51 32.19
C SER A 7 -28.19 0.82 33.54
N GLN A 8 -27.14 0.00 33.68
CA GLN A 8 -26.27 -0.05 34.86
C GLN A 8 -25.09 -0.99 34.56
N ASN A 9 -23.85 -0.46 34.52
CA ASN A 9 -22.83 -0.51 35.60
C ASN A 9 -22.13 -1.88 35.67
N THR A 10 -20.82 -2.08 35.77
CA THR A 10 -19.65 -1.24 36.10
C THR A 10 -18.45 -2.12 35.75
N GLU A 11 -17.44 -1.63 35.02
CA GLU A 11 -16.02 -1.98 35.27
C GLU A 11 -15.12 -1.19 34.32
N GLY A 12 -14.20 -0.43 34.93
CA GLY A 12 -13.30 0.49 34.28
C GLY A 12 -12.31 -0.17 33.33
N LYS A 13 -12.73 -0.35 32.08
CA LYS A 13 -11.82 -0.36 30.94
C LYS A 13 -12.22 0.79 30.06
N PHE A 14 -11.37 1.81 29.96
CA PHE A 14 -11.35 2.73 28.82
C PHE A 14 -11.11 1.87 27.56
N LYS A 15 -12.18 1.24 27.05
CA LYS A 15 -12.21 0.73 25.69
C LYS A 15 -12.19 1.99 24.85
N PHE A 16 -11.02 2.33 24.32
CA PHE A 16 -10.94 3.12 23.11
C PHE A 16 -11.82 2.39 22.08
N LYS A 17 -13.07 2.86 21.95
CA LYS A 17 -13.91 2.61 20.79
C LYS A 17 -13.22 3.36 19.66
N CYS A 18 -12.14 2.78 19.14
CA CYS A 18 -11.62 3.13 17.82
C CYS A 18 -12.73 2.77 16.86
N PHE A 19 -13.62 3.74 16.63
CA PHE A 19 -14.61 3.81 15.57
C PHE A 19 -15.20 2.46 15.16
N ASP A 20 -16.39 2.17 15.69
CA ASP A 20 -17.36 1.28 15.04
C ASP A 20 -17.73 1.91 13.69
N LEU A 21 -16.83 1.74 12.72
CA LEU A 21 -17.00 2.21 11.36
C LEU A 21 -17.46 0.99 10.55
N SER A 22 -18.70 0.59 10.80
CA SER A 22 -19.47 -0.29 9.90
C SER A 22 -19.53 0.26 8.47
N SER A 23 -19.10 1.52 8.25
CA SER A 23 -18.89 2.12 6.95
C SER A 23 -17.75 3.16 6.93
N LEU A 24 -16.62 2.84 6.30
CA LEU A 24 -15.69 3.87 5.81
C LEU A 24 -16.41 4.61 4.67
N CYS A 25 -16.84 5.84 4.93
CA CYS A 25 -17.52 6.71 3.97
C CYS A 25 -18.89 6.19 3.47
N GLY A 26 -19.68 5.54 4.34
CA GLY A 26 -21.03 5.04 3.98
C GLY A 26 -21.06 3.85 3.02
N ARG A 27 -19.90 3.25 2.69
CA ARG A 27 -19.81 2.07 1.79
C ARG A 27 -19.59 0.76 2.55
N HIS A 28 -20.21 -0.32 2.05
CA HIS A 28 -20.00 -1.67 2.55
C HIS A 28 -18.51 -2.05 2.58
N PRO A 29 -18.01 -2.73 3.64
CA PRO A 29 -16.60 -3.09 3.83
C PRO A 29 -15.97 -3.80 2.61
N ARG A 30 -16.75 -4.67 1.93
CA ARG A 30 -16.33 -5.39 0.71
C ARG A 30 -16.02 -4.46 -0.47
N ARG A 31 -16.76 -3.36 -0.60
CA ARG A 31 -16.58 -2.37 -1.68
C ARG A 31 -15.35 -1.50 -1.45
N SER A 32 -14.97 -1.27 -0.19
CA SER A 32 -13.75 -0.55 0.18
C SER A 32 -12.49 -1.36 -0.14
N VAL A 33 -12.48 -2.67 0.10
CA VAL A 33 -11.34 -3.54 -0.27
C VAL A 33 -11.21 -3.69 -1.79
N MET A 34 -12.31 -3.81 -2.52
CA MET A 34 -12.27 -3.79 -3.99
C MET A 34 -11.66 -2.48 -4.52
N PHE A 35 -12.05 -1.34 -3.95
CA PHE A 35 -11.49 -0.06 -4.32
C PHE A 35 -9.97 -0.03 -4.09
N VAL A 36 -9.52 -0.44 -2.92
CA VAL A 36 -8.08 -0.52 -2.58
C VAL A 36 -7.32 -1.44 -3.54
N GLY A 37 -7.88 -2.61 -3.86
CA GLY A 37 -7.27 -3.55 -4.81
C GLY A 37 -7.14 -2.95 -6.22
N ILE A 38 -8.19 -2.31 -6.72
CA ILE A 38 -8.18 -1.66 -8.04
C ILE A 38 -7.21 -0.49 -8.07
N THR A 39 -7.25 0.39 -7.06
CA THR A 39 -6.32 1.53 -6.99
C THR A 39 -4.88 1.08 -6.84
N GLY A 40 -4.63 0.03 -6.07
CA GLY A 40 -3.31 -0.59 -5.94
C GLY A 40 -2.80 -1.13 -7.27
N MET A 41 -3.64 -1.85 -8.02
CA MET A 41 -3.29 -2.36 -9.36
C MET A 41 -2.96 -1.23 -10.33
N VAL A 42 -3.78 -0.16 -10.37
CA VAL A 42 -3.54 0.98 -11.25
C VAL A 42 -2.22 1.67 -10.90
N VAL A 43 -1.96 1.93 -9.62
CA VAL A 43 -0.70 2.55 -9.17
C VAL A 43 0.49 1.67 -9.54
N SER A 44 0.43 0.36 -9.30
CA SER A 44 1.49 -0.56 -9.66
C SER A 44 1.73 -0.66 -11.16
N LEU A 45 0.67 -0.61 -11.97
CA LEU A 45 0.79 -0.62 -13.42
C LEU A 45 1.49 0.64 -13.93
N VAL A 46 1.13 1.83 -13.41
CA VAL A 46 1.80 3.09 -13.75
C VAL A 46 3.28 3.04 -13.40
N ILE A 47 3.61 2.57 -12.18
CA ILE A 47 5.00 2.42 -11.72
C ILE A 47 5.78 1.43 -12.60
N LEU A 48 5.14 0.32 -12.98
CA LEU A 48 5.73 -0.70 -13.86
C LEU A 48 6.05 -0.12 -15.24
N LEU A 49 5.10 0.60 -15.86
CA LEU A 49 5.31 1.22 -17.17
C LEU A 49 6.43 2.25 -17.15
N CYS A 50 6.47 3.11 -16.12
CA CYS A 50 7.55 4.08 -15.93
C CYS A 50 8.91 3.39 -15.76
N SER A 51 8.98 2.32 -14.96
CA SER A 51 10.22 1.58 -14.70
C SER A 51 10.71 0.82 -15.93
N VAL A 52 9.83 0.14 -16.66
CA VAL A 52 10.19 -0.57 -17.90
C VAL A 52 10.65 0.41 -18.96
N THR A 53 9.97 1.56 -19.11
CA THR A 53 10.38 2.61 -20.05
C THR A 53 11.77 3.15 -19.71
N TYR A 54 12.04 3.40 -18.42
CA TYR A 54 13.37 3.83 -17.96
C TYR A 54 14.44 2.78 -18.25
N LEU A 55 14.15 1.50 -17.97
CA LEU A 55 15.08 0.39 -18.21
C LEU A 55 15.40 0.27 -19.70
N LEU A 56 14.38 0.25 -20.57
CA LEU A 56 14.53 0.18 -22.02
C LEU A 56 15.36 1.35 -22.55
N ASN A 57 15.08 2.57 -22.10
CA ASN A 57 15.80 3.75 -22.53
C ASN A 57 17.29 3.72 -22.10
N THR A 58 17.56 3.21 -20.89
CA THR A 58 18.92 3.09 -20.36
C THR A 58 19.73 2.00 -21.09
N THR A 59 19.08 0.88 -21.43
CA THR A 59 19.70 -0.24 -22.14
C THR A 59 19.91 0.04 -23.63
N TYR A 60 18.99 0.78 -24.28
CA TYR A 60 19.05 1.05 -25.72
C TYR A 60 20.05 2.15 -26.09
N LEU A 61 20.21 3.18 -25.25
CA LEU A 61 21.03 4.35 -25.56
C LEU A 61 22.51 4.24 -25.13
N ASP A 62 23.01 3.03 -24.81
CA ASP A 62 24.34 2.83 -24.19
C ASP A 62 24.58 3.77 -22.98
N GLY A 63 23.48 4.13 -22.29
CA GLY A 63 23.41 5.20 -21.31
C GLY A 63 23.97 4.81 -19.93
N PHE A 64 24.71 3.70 -19.83
CA PHE A 64 25.40 3.32 -18.60
C PHE A 64 26.59 4.27 -18.35
N SER A 65 26.29 5.49 -17.93
CA SER A 65 27.32 6.32 -17.33
C SER A 65 27.72 5.68 -16.01
N LYS A 66 29.03 5.60 -15.72
CA LYS A 66 29.60 5.10 -14.44
C LYS A 66 29.21 5.95 -13.21
N LYS A 67 28.18 6.79 -13.31
CA LYS A 67 27.72 7.68 -12.25
C LYS A 67 26.90 6.90 -11.21
N PRO A 68 27.14 7.10 -9.90
CA PRO A 68 26.42 6.43 -8.82
C PRO A 68 24.89 6.53 -8.95
N ILE A 69 24.37 7.68 -9.40
CA ILE A 69 22.93 7.90 -9.61
C ILE A 69 22.31 6.97 -10.66
N SER A 70 23.05 6.63 -11.71
CA SER A 70 22.57 5.73 -12.76
C SER A 70 22.39 4.32 -12.22
N ALA A 71 23.32 3.86 -11.39
CA ALA A 71 23.26 2.55 -10.74
C ALA A 71 22.08 2.48 -9.75
N VAL A 72 21.87 3.52 -8.94
CA VAL A 72 20.78 3.56 -7.97
C VAL A 72 19.42 3.64 -8.65
N ASN A 73 19.30 4.43 -9.72
CA ASN A 73 18.06 4.47 -10.52
C ASN A 73 17.76 3.14 -11.20
N LEU A 74 18.80 2.40 -11.63
CA LEU A 74 18.61 1.07 -12.21
C LEU A 74 18.15 0.04 -11.16
N ILE A 75 18.78 0.03 -9.98
CA ILE A 75 18.33 -0.82 -8.86
C ILE A 75 16.89 -0.46 -8.49
N PHE A 76 16.59 0.84 -8.38
CA PHE A 76 15.24 1.33 -8.10
C PHE A 76 14.25 0.82 -9.16
N SER A 77 14.58 0.95 -10.44
CA SER A 77 13.73 0.51 -11.55
C SER A 77 13.52 -1.00 -11.52
N LEU A 78 14.56 -1.79 -11.27
CA LEU A 78 14.50 -3.25 -11.26
C LEU A 78 13.65 -3.76 -10.09
N VAL A 79 13.92 -3.26 -8.88
CA VAL A 79 13.17 -3.64 -7.68
C VAL A 79 11.72 -3.14 -7.79
N SER A 80 11.51 -1.92 -8.30
CA SER A 80 10.17 -1.39 -8.47
C SER A 80 9.34 -2.18 -9.49
N THR A 81 9.97 -2.65 -10.59
CA THR A 81 9.33 -3.53 -11.58
C THR A 81 8.90 -4.86 -10.95
N SER A 82 9.80 -5.53 -10.22
CA SER A 82 9.50 -6.83 -9.61
C SER A 82 8.44 -6.74 -8.51
N LEU A 83 8.52 -5.72 -7.64
CA LEU A 83 7.52 -5.47 -6.62
C LEU A 83 6.17 -5.09 -7.22
N SER A 84 6.14 -4.32 -8.32
CA SER A 84 4.88 -3.96 -8.99
C SER A 84 4.19 -5.17 -9.62
N ILE A 85 4.94 -6.09 -10.22
CA ILE A 85 4.37 -7.34 -10.75
C ILE A 85 3.76 -8.16 -9.60
N TYR A 86 4.50 -8.34 -8.51
CA TYR A 86 4.01 -9.06 -7.33
C TYR A 86 2.73 -8.41 -6.76
N GLN A 87 2.71 -7.09 -6.69
CA GLN A 87 1.60 -6.30 -6.21
C GLN A 87 0.34 -6.42 -7.08
N ILE A 88 0.52 -6.47 -8.41
CA ILE A 88 -0.56 -6.72 -9.37
C ILE A 88 -1.15 -8.11 -9.15
N VAL A 89 -0.29 -9.13 -8.97
CA VAL A 89 -0.73 -10.52 -8.73
C VAL A 89 -1.52 -10.63 -7.44
N ILE A 90 -0.98 -10.10 -6.33
CA ILE A 90 -1.63 -10.16 -5.01
C ILE A 90 -2.94 -9.36 -4.97
N SER A 91 -3.00 -8.22 -5.66
CA SER A 91 -4.24 -7.43 -5.78
C SER A 91 -5.28 -8.10 -6.69
N PHE A 92 -4.83 -8.76 -7.76
CA PHE A 92 -5.70 -9.57 -8.62
C PHE A 92 -6.28 -10.76 -7.86
N LEU A 93 -5.47 -11.44 -7.04
CA LEU A 93 -5.93 -12.54 -6.20
C LEU A 93 -6.97 -12.06 -5.17
N LEU A 94 -6.77 -10.90 -4.56
CA LEU A 94 -7.79 -10.28 -3.70
C LEU A 94 -9.09 -9.97 -4.45
N PHE A 95 -8.99 -9.43 -5.66
CA PHE A 95 -10.16 -9.14 -6.49
C PHE A 95 -10.91 -10.40 -6.85
N LEU A 96 -10.21 -11.41 -7.36
CA LEU A 96 -10.78 -12.70 -7.76
C LEU A 96 -11.46 -13.40 -6.58
N GLN A 97 -10.80 -13.39 -5.43
CA GLN A 97 -11.37 -13.92 -4.20
C GLN A 97 -12.65 -13.17 -3.83
N THR A 98 -12.63 -11.84 -3.86
CA THR A 98 -13.83 -11.04 -3.52
C THR A 98 -14.98 -11.32 -4.48
N PHE A 99 -14.73 -11.74 -5.71
CA PHE A 99 -15.76 -12.10 -6.69
C PHE A 99 -16.22 -13.57 -6.61
N TRP A 100 -15.31 -14.52 -6.40
CA TRP A 100 -15.59 -15.95 -6.57
C TRP A 100 -15.54 -16.78 -5.30
N VAL A 101 -14.79 -16.38 -4.27
CA VAL A 101 -14.53 -17.22 -3.09
C VAL A 101 -15.03 -16.53 -1.82
N ASN A 102 -15.86 -17.22 -1.04
CA ASN A 102 -16.40 -16.70 0.21
C ASN A 102 -15.25 -16.30 1.18
N ASN A 103 -15.26 -15.05 1.63
CA ASN A 103 -14.43 -14.37 2.66
C ASN A 103 -13.29 -15.18 3.33
N SER A 104 -12.28 -15.61 2.57
CA SER A 104 -11.03 -16.15 3.15
C SER A 104 -10.18 -15.04 3.80
N ILE A 105 -10.06 -15.06 5.12
CA ILE A 105 -9.25 -14.11 5.90
C ILE A 105 -7.76 -14.23 5.54
N PHE A 106 -7.31 -15.41 5.10
CA PHE A 106 -5.90 -15.71 4.81
C PHE A 106 -5.31 -14.82 3.69
N LEU A 107 -6.02 -14.68 2.58
CA LEU A 107 -5.55 -13.86 1.45
C LEU A 107 -5.58 -12.36 1.78
N CYS A 108 -6.48 -11.94 2.66
CA CYS A 108 -6.53 -10.57 3.16
C CYS A 108 -5.34 -10.26 4.09
N SER A 109 -5.01 -11.17 5.01
CA SER A 109 -3.82 -11.01 5.84
C SER A 109 -2.53 -11.13 5.03
N LEU A 110 -2.50 -12.03 4.04
CA LEU A 110 -1.37 -12.16 3.11
C LEU A 110 -1.14 -10.85 2.36
N TRP A 111 -2.19 -10.29 1.73
CA TRP A 111 -2.09 -9.00 1.04
C TRP A 111 -1.58 -7.90 1.97
N TYR A 112 -2.09 -7.84 3.21
CA TYR A 112 -1.68 -6.83 4.20
C TYR A 112 -0.20 -6.95 4.57
N VAL A 113 0.25 -8.16 4.92
CA VAL A 113 1.66 -8.42 5.28
C VAL A 113 2.58 -8.16 4.08
N SER A 114 2.17 -8.59 2.89
CA SER A 114 2.87 -8.31 1.63
C SER A 114 3.03 -6.81 1.39
N HIS A 115 1.97 -6.02 1.55
CA HIS A 115 2.01 -4.56 1.37
C HIS A 115 2.90 -3.88 2.40
N LEU A 116 2.86 -4.33 3.65
CA LEU A 116 3.72 -3.80 4.71
C LEU A 116 5.19 -4.09 4.45
N SER A 117 5.52 -5.28 3.94
CA SER A 117 6.89 -5.62 3.51
C SER A 117 7.35 -4.75 2.33
N ILE A 118 6.49 -4.58 1.32
CA ILE A 118 6.76 -3.73 0.14
C ILE A 118 7.01 -2.28 0.55
N LEU A 119 6.23 -1.75 1.50
CA LEU A 119 6.39 -0.40 2.04
C LEU A 119 7.81 -0.18 2.60
N ILE A 120 8.30 -1.11 3.40
CA ILE A 120 9.65 -1.05 3.99
C ILE A 120 10.72 -1.04 2.88
N VAL A 121 10.57 -1.90 1.87
CA VAL A 121 11.54 -1.96 0.75
C VAL A 121 11.55 -0.64 -0.04
N TYR A 122 10.38 -0.09 -0.36
CA TYR A 122 10.30 1.22 -1.03
C TYR A 122 10.88 2.35 -0.18
N GLY A 123 10.62 2.35 1.14
CA GLY A 123 11.21 3.32 2.06
C GLY A 123 12.74 3.30 2.01
N ILE A 124 13.36 2.11 2.07
CA ILE A 124 14.82 1.94 1.95
C ILE A 124 15.31 2.47 0.59
N LEU A 125 14.61 2.18 -0.50
CA LEU A 125 14.97 2.64 -1.85
C LEU A 125 14.90 4.17 -1.98
N TYR A 126 13.85 4.81 -1.44
CA TYR A 126 13.71 6.27 -1.45
C TYR A 126 14.80 6.94 -0.60
N ILE A 127 15.15 6.38 0.56
CA ILE A 127 16.26 6.88 1.39
C ILE A 127 17.59 6.74 0.64
N ALA A 128 17.87 5.55 0.08
CA ALA A 128 19.11 5.30 -0.66
C ALA A 128 19.28 6.27 -1.85
N ARG A 129 18.21 6.49 -2.62
CA ARG A 129 18.19 7.46 -3.72
C ARG A 129 18.40 8.89 -3.24
N SER A 130 17.76 9.28 -2.13
CA SER A 130 17.94 10.62 -1.55
C SER A 130 19.38 10.86 -1.12
N VAL A 131 20.00 9.91 -0.42
CA VAL A 131 21.42 10.00 0.01
C VAL A 131 22.34 10.17 -1.20
N VAL A 132 22.14 9.39 -2.26
CA VAL A 132 22.96 9.46 -3.47
C VAL A 132 22.77 10.79 -4.20
N CYS A 133 21.54 11.33 -4.25
CA CYS A 133 21.29 12.66 -4.80
C CYS A 133 22.00 13.77 -4.01
N PHE A 134 22.00 13.69 -2.67
CA PHE A 134 22.73 14.63 -1.82
C PHE A 134 24.25 14.55 -2.03
N LEU A 135 24.80 13.34 -2.14
CA LEU A 135 26.24 13.14 -2.41
C LEU A 135 26.68 13.68 -3.78
N GLN A 136 25.77 13.75 -4.75
CA GLN A 136 26.03 14.32 -6.07
C GLN A 136 25.70 15.82 -6.17
N ASN A 137 25.40 16.51 -5.06
CA ASN A 137 24.97 17.91 -5.01
C ASN A 137 23.72 18.21 -5.87
N MET A 138 22.88 17.21 -6.13
CA MET A 138 21.65 17.37 -6.90
C MET A 138 20.46 17.51 -5.93
N TYR A 139 20.27 18.71 -5.39
CA TYR A 139 19.26 18.97 -4.38
C TYR A 139 17.82 18.90 -4.93
N ALA A 140 17.59 19.38 -6.15
CA ALA A 140 16.26 19.33 -6.77
C ALA A 140 15.68 17.91 -6.88
N PRO A 141 16.40 16.90 -7.46
CA PRO A 141 15.89 15.54 -7.49
C PRO A 141 15.85 14.87 -6.11
N ALA A 142 16.68 15.28 -5.15
CA ALA A 142 16.60 14.79 -3.77
C ALA A 142 15.27 15.18 -3.11
N VAL A 143 14.89 16.47 -3.20
CA VAL A 143 13.63 16.98 -2.62
C VAL A 143 12.42 16.32 -3.26
N VAL A 144 12.42 16.16 -4.59
CA VAL A 144 11.34 15.45 -5.31
C VAL A 144 11.25 13.99 -4.86
N THR A 145 12.39 13.31 -4.71
CA THR A 145 12.42 11.90 -4.26
C THR A 145 11.84 11.74 -2.85
N ILE A 146 12.17 12.64 -1.93
CA ILE A 146 11.64 12.64 -0.55
C ILE A 146 10.12 12.90 -0.58
N PHE A 147 9.68 13.90 -1.32
CA PHE A 147 8.26 14.24 -1.41
C PHE A 147 7.44 13.09 -1.99
N VAL A 148 7.90 12.49 -3.09
CA VAL A 148 7.22 11.33 -3.71
C VAL A 148 7.23 10.13 -2.76
N GLY A 149 8.33 9.88 -2.06
CA GLY A 149 8.41 8.83 -1.04
C GLY A 149 7.37 9.02 0.07
N PHE A 150 7.24 10.23 0.60
CA PHE A 150 6.26 10.53 1.64
C PHE A 150 4.82 10.36 1.16
N VAL A 151 4.49 10.85 -0.04
CA VAL A 151 3.17 10.68 -0.64
C VAL A 151 2.86 9.18 -0.84
N TYR A 152 3.84 8.41 -1.32
CA TYR A 152 3.70 6.97 -1.50
C TYR A 152 3.42 6.28 -0.15
N GLU A 153 4.19 6.58 0.89
CA GLU A 153 3.97 6.00 2.22
C GLU A 153 2.60 6.36 2.79
N ALA A 154 2.17 7.63 2.67
CA ALA A 154 0.87 8.08 3.18
C ALA A 154 -0.31 7.35 2.50
N VAL A 155 -0.26 7.18 1.17
CA VAL A 155 -1.29 6.44 0.42
C VAL A 155 -1.32 4.97 0.84
N PHE A 156 -0.16 4.35 1.05
CA PHE A 156 -0.08 2.95 1.45
C PHE A 156 -0.51 2.70 2.89
N ILE A 157 -0.18 3.60 3.82
CA ILE A 157 -0.68 3.54 5.20
C ILE A 157 -2.21 3.63 5.19
N TYR A 158 -2.79 4.52 4.37
CA TYR A 158 -4.24 4.60 4.21
C TYR A 158 -4.84 3.27 3.73
N PHE A 159 -4.25 2.63 2.72
CA PHE A 159 -4.70 1.31 2.25
C PHE A 159 -4.61 0.23 3.33
N CYS A 160 -3.53 0.21 4.12
CA CYS A 160 -3.37 -0.70 5.25
C CYS A 160 -4.48 -0.50 6.31
N VAL A 161 -4.82 0.74 6.65
CA VAL A 161 -5.91 1.04 7.59
C VAL A 161 -7.26 0.53 7.07
N VAL A 162 -7.55 0.73 5.78
CA VAL A 162 -8.80 0.25 5.16
C VAL A 162 -8.90 -1.28 5.23
N VAL A 163 -7.82 -1.99 4.90
CA VAL A 163 -7.81 -3.46 4.90
C VAL A 163 -7.81 -4.03 6.32
N ASN A 164 -7.10 -3.41 7.26
CA ASN A 164 -7.13 -3.79 8.67
C ASN A 164 -8.55 -3.66 9.27
N ASN A 165 -9.25 -2.57 8.93
CA ASN A 165 -10.64 -2.39 9.33
C ASN A 165 -11.57 -3.46 8.72
N TYR A 166 -11.35 -3.84 7.45
CA TYR A 166 -12.09 -4.93 6.82
C TYR A 166 -11.87 -6.27 7.54
N MET A 167 -10.62 -6.62 7.83
CA MET A 167 -10.26 -7.85 8.57
C MET A 167 -10.93 -7.89 9.95
N ASN A 168 -10.94 -6.77 10.69
CA ASN A 168 -11.60 -6.70 11.98
C ASN A 168 -13.13 -6.89 11.87
N SER A 169 -13.78 -6.34 10.83
CA SER A 169 -15.21 -6.58 10.60
C SER A 169 -15.52 -8.05 10.31
N LEU A 170 -14.63 -8.75 9.59
CA LEU A 170 -14.79 -10.18 9.31
C LEU A 170 -14.61 -11.05 10.56
N ASN A 171 -13.70 -10.66 11.45
CA ASN A 171 -13.52 -11.36 12.72
C ASN A 171 -14.75 -11.19 13.62
N GLN A 172 -15.35 -10.01 13.70
CA GLN A 172 -16.57 -9.80 14.50
C GLN A 172 -17.73 -10.69 14.03
N VAL A 173 -17.91 -10.90 12.73
CA VAL A 173 -18.95 -11.79 12.18
C VAL A 173 -18.66 -13.28 12.43
N ARG A 174 -17.41 -13.66 12.73
CA ARG A 174 -17.04 -15.06 13.01
C ARG A 174 -17.29 -15.46 14.47
N TYR A 175 -17.41 -14.49 15.38
CA TYR A 175 -17.59 -14.73 16.83
C TYR A 175 -19.01 -14.42 17.34
N PHE A 176 -19.94 -14.08 16.44
CA PHE A 176 -21.38 -13.92 16.69
C PHE A 176 -22.16 -14.81 15.74
#